data_AF-A0A2A2AUW7-F1
#
_entry.id   AF-A0A2A2AUW7-F1
#
_cell.length_a   1.000
_cell.length_b   1.000
_cell.length_c   1.000
_cell.angle_alpha   90.00
_cell.angle_beta   90.00
_cell.angle_gamma   90.00
#
_symmetry.space_group_name_H-M   'P 1'
#
loop_
_entity.id
_entity.type
_entity.pdbx_description
1 polymer ?
#
loop_
_entity_poly.entity_id
_entity_poly.type
_entity_poly.pdbx_seq_one_letter_code
_entity_poly.pdbx_strand_id
1 'polypeptide(L)' 'MKDAGAAPLNTAVVFNHAETHEGIGYVTAARRMDLGQGEKRIVFTLMLRHDGARWRVFREHAVVTGAA' A
#
# COMPACT_ATOMS: atom_id res chain seq x y z
N MET A 1 -6.76 -30.96 2.69
CA MET A 1 -6.67 -29.50 2.42
C MET A 1 -5.33 -29.03 2.95
N LYS A 2 -4.30 -28.92 2.10
CA LYS A 2 -2.91 -28.65 2.53
C LYS A 2 -2.51 -27.24 2.06
N ASP A 3 -2.63 -26.25 2.94
CA ASP A 3 -1.84 -25.01 2.89
C ASP A 3 -0.45 -25.26 3.51
N ALA A 4 0.24 -26.30 3.04
CA ALA A 4 1.52 -26.74 3.59
C ALA A 4 2.67 -26.24 2.70
N GLY A 5 3.13 -25.01 2.93
CA GLY A 5 4.44 -24.56 2.42
C GLY A 5 4.49 -23.29 1.57
N ALA A 6 3.43 -22.47 1.52
CA ALA A 6 3.55 -21.15 0.90
C ALA A 6 4.53 -20.27 1.70
N ALA A 7 5.46 -19.61 1.00
CA ALA A 7 6.37 -18.65 1.65
C ALA A 7 5.57 -17.54 2.34
N PRO A 8 6.03 -17.01 3.49
CA PRO A 8 5.33 -15.93 4.20
C PRO A 8 5.05 -14.74 3.28
N LEU A 9 3.86 -14.15 3.41
CA LEU A 9 3.51 -12.95 2.66
C LEU A 9 4.55 -11.85 2.97
N ASN A 10 5.14 -11.24 1.93
CA ASN A 10 6.02 -10.10 2.11
C ASN A 10 5.23 -8.92 2.68
N THR A 11 5.50 -8.53 3.93
CA THR A 11 4.83 -7.41 4.62
C THR A 11 5.65 -6.12 4.62
N ALA A 12 6.82 -6.09 3.99
CA ALA A 12 7.68 -4.92 3.98
C ALA A 12 7.01 -3.76 3.23
N VAL A 13 6.85 -2.62 3.90
CA VAL A 13 6.35 -1.37 3.32
C VAL A 13 7.50 -0.37 3.28
N VAL A 14 7.63 0.35 2.16
CA VAL A 14 8.46 1.54 2.06
C VAL A 14 7.54 2.75 1.94
N PHE A 15 7.59 3.64 2.93
CA PHE A 15 6.89 4.93 2.86
C PHE A 15 7.75 5.90 2.05
N ASN A 16 7.29 6.28 0.87
CA ASN A 16 8.04 7.16 -0.04
C ASN A 16 7.72 8.64 0.24
N HIS A 17 6.48 8.93 0.63
CA HIS A 17 6.02 10.30 0.92
C HIS A 17 4.94 10.28 1.98
N ALA A 18 4.93 11.29 2.85
CA ALA A 18 3.85 11.55 3.79
C ALA A 18 3.75 13.06 4.05
N GLU A 19 2.58 13.63 3.78
CA GLU A 19 2.32 15.05 4.01
C GLU A 19 0.88 15.28 4.47
N THR A 20 0.62 16.48 4.99
CA THR A 20 -0.73 16.96 5.27
C THR A 20 -0.93 18.28 4.56
N HIS A 21 -2.03 18.40 3.82
CA HIS A 21 -2.43 19.62 3.12
C HIS A 21 -3.94 19.83 3.28
N GLU A 22 -4.33 21.01 3.78
CA GLU A 22 -5.74 21.40 4.02
C GLU A 22 -6.55 20.36 4.83
N GLY A 23 -5.93 19.77 5.85
CA GLY A 23 -6.57 18.76 6.71
C GLY A 23 -6.74 17.37 6.06
N ILE A 24 -6.20 17.18 4.86
CA ILE A 24 -6.10 15.89 4.19
C ILE A 24 -4.66 15.38 4.29
N GLY A 25 -4.49 14.15 4.76
CA GLY A 25 -3.22 13.44 4.73
C GLY A 25 -3.01 12.79 3.37
N TYR A 26 -1.80 12.87 2.84
CA TYR A 26 -1.40 12.20 1.61
C TYR A 26 -0.21 11.30 1.90
N VAL A 27 -0.33 10.02 1.58
CA VAL A 27 0.75 9.04 1.79
C VAL A 27 0.98 8.27 0.50
N THR A 28 2.24 8.17 0.08
CA THR A 28 2.66 7.27 -0.98
C THR A 28 3.52 6.17 -0.37
N ALA A 29 3.11 4.91 -0.53
CA ALA A 29 3.82 3.75 -0.01
C ALA A 29 4.04 2.73 -1.12
N ALA A 30 5.17 2.03 -1.11
CA ALA A 30 5.47 0.94 -2.02
C ALA A 30 5.56 -0.39 -1.28
N ARG A 31 5.01 -1.44 -1.89
CA ARG A 31 5.07 -2.81 -1.40
C ARG A 31 5.45 -3.76 -2.51
N ARG A 32 6.17 -4.83 -2.17
CA ARG A 32 6.38 -5.97 -3.07
C ARG A 32 5.40 -7.05 -2.69
N MET A 33 4.58 -7.48 -3.63
CA MET A 33 3.53 -8.48 -3.41
C MET A 33 3.49 -9.43 -4.60
N ASP A 34 3.34 -10.72 -4.32
CA ASP A 34 2.97 -11.69 -5.34
C ASP A 34 1.44 -11.69 -5.47
N LEU A 35 0.95 -11.36 -6.66
CA LEU A 35 -0.49 -11.35 -6.99
C LEU A 35 -0.91 -12.59 -7.80
N GLY A 36 -0.15 -13.68 -7.69
CA GLY A 36 -0.35 -14.92 -8.44
C GLY A 36 0.34 -14.96 -9.80
N GLN A 37 1.21 -14.00 -10.10
CA GLN A 37 1.97 -13.86 -11.36
C GLN A 37 3.44 -13.44 -11.10
N GLY A 38 3.96 -13.83 -9.93
CA GLY A 38 5.27 -13.42 -9.44
C GLY A 38 5.24 -12.08 -8.72
N GLU A 39 6.36 -11.77 -8.04
CA GLU A 39 6.48 -10.56 -7.23
C GLU A 39 6.39 -9.30 -8.11
N LYS A 40 5.47 -8.41 -7.77
CA LYS A 40 5.31 -7.09 -8.39
C LYS A 40 5.51 -6.00 -7.35
N ARG A 41 6.07 -4.87 -7.78
CA ARG A 41 6.06 -3.65 -6.97
C ARG A 41 4.73 -2.94 -7.19
N ILE A 42 4.04 -2.64 -6.11
CA ILE A 42 2.78 -1.89 -6.09
C ILE A 42 3.04 -0.58 -5.37
N VAL A 43 2.63 0.53 -5.96
CA VAL A 43 2.64 1.85 -5.34
C VAL A 43 1.21 2.21 -4.95
N PHE A 44 1.01 2.47 -3.67
CA PHE A 44 -0.25 2.94 -3.10
C PHE A 44 -0.16 4.45 -2.87
N THR A 45 -1.19 5.17 -3.29
CA THR A 45 -1.45 6.55 -2.91
C THR A 45 -2.70 6.58 -2.05
N LEU A 46 -2.55 6.99 -0.80
CA LEU A 46 -3.60 7.05 0.20
C LEU A 46 -3.94 8.51 0.48
N MET A 47 -5.23 8.85 0.43
CA MET A 47 -5.74 10.08 1.02
C MET A 47 -6.44 9.75 2.33
N LEU A 48 -6.06 10.48 3.37
CA LEU A 48 -6.52 10.27 4.72
C LEU A 48 -7.27 11.51 5.22
N ARG A 49 -8.33 11.29 6.00
CA ARG A 49 -8.99 12.34 6.79
C ARG A 49 -8.83 12.01 8.26
N HIS A 50 -8.64 13.04 9.08
CA HIS A 50 -8.62 12.90 10.52
C HIS A 50 -10.06 12.98 11.06
N ASP A 51 -10.49 11.99 11.84
CA ASP A 51 -11.82 11.96 12.45
C ASP A 51 -11.86 12.57 13.86
N GLY A 52 -10.78 13.21 14.28
CA GLY A 52 -10.60 13.77 15.63
C GLY A 52 -9.78 12.88 16.56
N ALA A 53 -9.72 11.56 16.30
CA ALA A 53 -8.92 10.63 17.08
C ALA A 53 -7.85 9.90 16.23
N ARG A 54 -8.14 9.69 14.95
CA ARG A 54 -7.23 8.97 14.05
C ARG A 54 -7.37 9.41 12.60
N TRP A 55 -6.30 9.21 11.85
CA TRP A 55 -6.34 9.23 10.40
C TRP A 55 -7.03 7.98 9.87
N ARG A 56 -7.94 8.16 8.91
CA ARG A 56 -8.57 7.07 8.16
C ARG A 56 -8.42 7.30 6.67
N VAL A 57 -8.08 6.23 5.96
CA VAL A 57 -8.09 6.22 4.49
C VAL A 57 -9.53 6.41 4.02
N PHE A 58 -9.75 7.40 3.16
CA PHE A 58 -11.05 7.60 2.48
C PHE A 58 -10.93 7.53 0.96
N ARG A 59 -9.69 7.52 0.42
CA ARG A 59 -9.40 7.17 -0.96
C ARG A 59 -8.07 6.42 -1.02
N GLU A 60 -8.05 5.38 -1.82
CA GLU A 60 -6.86 4.59 -2.14
C GLU A 60 -6.78 4.43 -3.66
N HIS A 61 -5.60 4.68 -4.21
CA HIS A 61 -5.24 4.25 -5.56
C HIS A 61 -4.03 3.33 -5.48
N ALA A 62 -4.08 2.21 -6.18
CA ALA A 62 -2.98 1.26 -6.29
C ALA A 62 -2.54 1.15 -7.75
N VAL A 63 -1.25 1.35 -8.00
CA VAL A 63 -0.63 1.20 -9.31
C VAL A 63 0.35 0.04 -9.24
N VAL A 64 0.10 -1.00 -10.03
CA VAL A 64 1.04 -2.11 -10.20
C VAL A 64 2.09 -1.69 -11.21
N THR A 65 3.33 -1.62 -10.77
CA THR A 65 4.48 -1.32 -11.63
C THR A 65 5.13 -2.64 -12.06
N GLY A 66 5.16 -2.92 -13.36
CA GLY A 66 5.78 -4.09 -13.97
C GLY A 66 6.19 -3.78 -15.41
N ALA A 67 7.23 -4.45 -15.92
CA ALA A 67 7.77 -4.22 -17.26
C ALA A 67 6.68 -4.31 -18.33
N ALA A 68 6.66 -3.32 -19.23
CA ALA A 68 5.92 -3.33 -20.48
C ALA A 68 6.50 -4.39 -21.44
#